data_AF-A0A934KDQ4-F1
#
_entry.id   AF-A0A934KDQ4-F1
#
_cell.length_a   1.000
_cell.length_b   1.000
_cell.length_c   1.000
_cell.angle_alpha   90.00
_cell.angle_beta   90.00
_cell.angle_gamma   90.00
#
_symmetry.space_group_name_H-M   'P 1'
#
loop_
_entity.id
_entity.type
_entity.pdbx_description
1 polymer ?
#
loop_
_entity_poly.entity_id
_entity_poly.type
_entity_poly.pdbx_seq_one_letter_code
_entity_poly.pdbx_strand_id
1 'polypeptide(L)'
;MRTTGTVTISLPPDLASEVDRLADAEGMTRSELLRQAFRQYAERRRRWDQAFAYGEARVGATSLTEESAMEAVKKRRRARGRAVH
;
A
#
# COMPACT_ATOMS: atom_id res chain seq x y z
N MET A 1 11.41 16.08 -24.62
CA MET A 1 11.79 14.83 -23.91
C MET A 1 10.60 13.89 -23.94
N ARG A 2 10.79 12.60 -24.27
CA ARG A 2 9.68 11.62 -24.23
C ARG A 2 9.42 11.26 -22.76
N THR A 3 8.21 11.48 -22.28
CA THR A 3 7.79 11.30 -20.87
C THR A 3 7.31 9.88 -20.54
N THR A 4 7.30 8.97 -21.52
CA THR A 4 6.78 7.61 -21.37
C THR A 4 7.67 6.58 -22.09
N GLY A 5 7.96 5.45 -21.42
CA GLY A 5 8.61 4.28 -22.00
C GLY A 5 7.64 3.09 -22.09
N THR A 6 7.81 2.24 -23.11
CA THR A 6 6.99 1.03 -23.31
C THR A 6 7.55 -0.12 -22.49
N VAL A 7 6.65 -0.88 -21.85
CA VAL A 7 6.99 -2.11 -21.12
C VAL A 7 6.17 -3.25 -21.70
N THR A 8 6.82 -4.35 -22.06
CA THR A 8 6.17 -5.60 -22.45
C THR A 8 6.15 -6.54 -21.26
N ILE A 9 4.98 -7.05 -20.90
CA ILE A 9 4.80 -8.02 -19.82
C ILE A 9 3.98 -9.20 -20.30
N SER A 10 4.30 -10.38 -19.79
CA SER A 10 3.49 -11.58 -20.00
C SER A 10 2.56 -11.78 -18.81
N LEU A 11 1.29 -12.02 -19.08
CA LEU A 11 0.28 -12.33 -18.08
C LEU A 11 -0.29 -13.73 -18.33
N PRO A 12 -0.61 -14.50 -17.28
CA PRO A 12 -1.43 -15.70 -17.43
C PRO A 12 -2.73 -15.37 -18.18
N PRO A 13 -3.26 -16.28 -19.04
CA PRO A 13 -4.43 -16.00 -19.87
C PRO A 13 -5.66 -15.54 -19.07
N ASP A 14 -5.89 -16.14 -17.91
CA ASP A 14 -7.02 -15.79 -17.05
C ASP A 14 -6.91 -14.36 -16.51
N LEU A 15 -5.69 -13.95 -16.12
CA LEU A 15 -5.41 -12.61 -15.61
C LEU A 15 -5.49 -11.56 -16.73
N ALA A 16 -5.02 -11.89 -17.93
CA ALA A 16 -5.19 -11.02 -19.09
C ALA A 16 -6.67 -10.79 -19.40
N SER A 17 -7.48 -11.84 -19.33
CA SER A 17 -8.94 -11.77 -19.54
C SER A 17 -9.65 -10.97 -18.44
N GLU A 18 -9.15 -10.99 -17.22
CA GLU A 18 -9.66 -10.17 -16.12
C GLU A 18 -9.31 -8.69 -16.29
N VAL A 19 -8.07 -8.39 -16.70
CA VAL A 19 -7.66 -7.02 -17.05
C VAL A 19 -8.55 -6.44 -18.13
N ASP A 20 -8.89 -7.24 -19.14
CA ASP A 20 -9.76 -6.82 -20.24
C ASP A 20 -11.16 -6.46 -19.75
N ARG A 21 -11.78 -7.38 -19.01
CA ARG A 21 -13.12 -7.17 -18.43
C ARG A 21 -13.19 -5.95 -17.54
N LEU A 22 -12.18 -5.74 -16.69
CA LEU A 22 -12.17 -4.61 -15.77
C LEU A 22 -11.92 -3.28 -16.50
N ALA A 23 -11.01 -3.28 -17.47
CA ALA A 23 -10.75 -2.10 -18.29
C ALA A 23 -12.01 -1.68 -19.06
N ASP A 24 -12.72 -2.63 -19.67
CA ASP A 24 -13.97 -2.37 -20.39
C ASP A 24 -15.07 -1.87 -19.44
N ALA A 25 -15.22 -2.49 -18.26
CA ALA A 25 -16.21 -2.08 -17.26
C ALA A 25 -15.98 -0.65 -16.72
N GLU A 26 -14.72 -0.21 -16.64
CA GLU A 26 -14.35 1.13 -16.19
C GLU A 26 -14.16 2.14 -17.34
N GLY A 27 -14.39 1.73 -18.60
CA GLY A 27 -14.20 2.59 -19.77
C GLY A 27 -12.74 3.03 -19.97
N MET A 28 -11.79 2.22 -19.54
CA MET A 28 -10.35 2.48 -19.57
C MET A 28 -9.63 1.59 -20.59
N THR A 29 -8.46 2.01 -21.04
CA THR A 29 -7.54 1.09 -21.74
C THR A 29 -6.79 0.20 -20.75
N ARG A 30 -6.35 -1.00 -21.19
CA ARG A 30 -5.49 -1.89 -20.38
C ARG A 30 -4.28 -1.15 -19.81
N SER A 31 -3.66 -0.28 -20.62
CA SER A 31 -2.48 0.47 -20.21
C SER A 31 -2.80 1.50 -19.12
N GLU A 32 -3.97 2.14 -19.16
CA GLU A 32 -4.41 3.06 -18.10
C GLU A 32 -4.66 2.32 -16.80
N LEU A 33 -5.45 1.24 -16.86
CA LEU A 33 -5.76 0.39 -15.71
C LEU A 33 -4.48 -0.10 -15.03
N LEU A 34 -3.55 -0.68 -15.81
CA LEU A 34 -2.30 -1.21 -15.27
C LEU A 34 -1.40 -0.12 -14.68
N ARG A 35 -1.33 1.06 -15.30
CA ARG A 35 -0.58 2.21 -14.75
C ARG A 35 -1.19 2.68 -13.43
N GLN A 36 -2.50 2.75 -13.33
CA GLN A 36 -3.20 3.14 -12.10
C GLN A 36 -3.01 2.10 -11.00
N ALA A 37 -3.18 0.81 -11.32
CA ALA A 37 -2.96 -0.30 -10.40
C ALA A 37 -1.52 -0.29 -9.87
N PHE A 38 -0.53 -0.11 -10.75
CA PHE A 38 0.87 -0.03 -10.35
C PHE A 38 1.15 1.17 -9.43
N ARG A 39 0.60 2.35 -9.73
CA ARG A 39 0.75 3.53 -8.85
C ARG A 39 0.21 3.25 -7.45
N GLN A 40 -1.00 2.68 -7.35
CA GLN A 40 -1.60 2.33 -6.07
C GLN A 40 -0.75 1.30 -5.30
N TYR A 41 -0.26 0.27 -5.99
CA TYR A 41 0.64 -0.73 -5.42
C TYR A 41 1.93 -0.10 -4.88
N ALA A 42 2.60 0.72 -5.70
CA ALA A 42 3.87 1.35 -5.35
C ALA A 42 3.71 2.31 -4.17
N GLU A 43 2.64 3.11 -4.16
CA GLU A 43 2.37 4.04 -3.06
C GLU A 43 2.08 3.30 -1.75
N ARG A 44 1.25 2.25 -1.78
CA ARG A 44 0.99 1.40 -0.61
C ARG A 44 2.29 0.78 -0.10
N ARG A 45 3.15 0.29 -1.00
CA ARG A 45 4.45 -0.30 -0.61
C ARG A 45 5.36 0.73 0.05
N ARG A 46 5.51 1.92 -0.54
CA ARG A 46 6.31 3.02 0.02
C ARG A 46 5.84 3.44 1.41
N ARG A 47 4.53 3.50 1.64
CA ARG A 47 3.96 3.81 2.97
C ARG A 47 4.38 2.78 4.02
N TRP A 48 4.37 1.49 3.67
CA TRP A 48 4.86 0.44 4.57
C TRP A 48 6.36 0.57 4.82
N ASP A 49 7.16 0.75 3.77
CA ASP A 49 8.62 0.89 3.89
C ASP A 49 8.98 2.08 4.80
N GLN A 50 8.26 3.20 4.70
CA GLN A 50 8.42 4.36 5.60
C GLN A 50 8.05 4.05 7.05
N ALA A 51 6.95 3.31 7.27
CA ALA A 51 6.53 2.93 8.62
C ALA A 51 7.56 2.01 9.30
N PHE A 52 8.12 1.04 8.55
CA PHE A 52 9.17 0.16 9.04
C PHE A 52 10.47 0.93 9.32
N ALA A 53 10.92 1.77 8.38
CA ALA A 53 12.12 2.59 8.58
C ALA A 53 12.02 3.50 9.82
N TYR A 54 10.83 4.07 10.06
CA TYR A 54 10.57 4.84 11.27
C TYR A 54 10.67 3.99 12.55
N GLY A 55 10.12 2.77 12.52
CA GLY A 55 10.21 1.83 13.64
C GLY A 55 11.65 1.44 13.95
N GLU A 56 12.43 1.07 12.93
CA GLU A 56 13.84 0.72 13.05
C GLU A 56 14.67 1.88 13.65
N ALA A 57 14.48 3.10 13.15
CA ALA A 57 15.16 4.27 13.69
C ALA A 57 14.82 4.54 15.17
N ARG A 58 13.60 4.18 15.61
CA ARG A 58 13.15 4.37 17.00
C ARG A 58 13.64 3.32 17.98
N VAL A 59 13.86 2.07 17.53
CA VAL A 59 14.50 1.03 18.37
C VAL A 59 15.94 1.41 18.69
N GLY A 60 16.66 2.03 17.75
CA GLY A 60 18.02 2.52 17.99
C GLY A 60 18.10 3.74 18.92
N ALA A 61 17.05 4.57 18.99
CA ALA A 61 17.03 5.85 19.70
C ALA A 61 16.25 5.84 21.03
N THR A 62 15.45 4.81 21.30
CA THR A 62 14.61 4.69 22.51
C THR A 62 14.49 3.21 22.87
N SER A 63 14.39 2.89 24.16
CA SER A 63 14.13 1.54 24.68
C SER A 63 12.70 1.05 24.37
N LEU A 64 12.28 1.12 23.11
CA LEU A 64 11.01 0.58 22.64
C LEU A 64 11.07 -0.94 22.68
N THR A 65 10.22 -1.51 23.52
CA THR A 65 10.03 -2.96 23.65
C THR A 65 8.68 -3.35 23.08
N GLU A 66 8.52 -4.63 22.73
CA GLU A 66 7.23 -5.16 22.27
C GLU A 66 6.11 -4.92 23.30
N GLU A 67 6.41 -5.10 24.58
CA GLU A 67 5.46 -4.89 25.67
C GLU A 67 4.99 -3.44 25.76
N SER A 68 5.91 -2.46 25.71
CA SER A 68 5.56 -1.04 25.76
C SER A 68 4.78 -0.59 24.52
N ALA A 69 5.07 -1.17 23.35
CA ALA A 69 4.29 -0.95 22.13
C ALA A 69 2.86 -1.49 22.27
N MET A 70 2.69 -2.71 22.79
CA MET A 70 1.37 -3.30 23.02
C MET A 70 0.53 -2.48 24.00
N GLU A 71 1.13 -2.02 25.11
CA GLU A 71 0.42 -1.20 26.09
C GLU A 71 0.02 0.17 25.52
N ALA A 72 0.88 0.81 24.71
CA ALA A 72 0.52 2.03 23.99
C ALA A 72 -0.68 1.83 23.05
N VAL A 73 -0.74 0.71 22.32
CA VAL A 73 -1.87 0.38 21.44
C VAL A 73 -3.14 0.14 22.25
N LYS A 74 -3.09 -0.64 23.34
CA LYS A 74 -4.24 -0.89 24.22
C LYS A 74 -4.79 0.42 24.79
N LYS A 75 -3.91 1.29 25.31
CA LYS A 75 -4.29 2.61 25.86
C LYS A 75 -5.00 3.46 24.79
N ARG A 76 -4.48 3.49 23.56
CA ARG A 76 -5.09 4.25 22.45
C ARG A 76 -6.45 3.69 22.04
N ARG A 77 -6.62 2.37 21.98
CA ARG A 77 -7.91 1.72 21.68
C ARG A 77 -8.96 2.03 22.75
N ARG A 78 -8.59 1.96 24.04
CA ARG A 78 -9.47 2.32 25.16
C ARG A 78 -9.89 3.80 25.12
N ALA A 79 -8.95 4.71 24.86
CA ALA A 79 -9.25 6.14 24.75
C ALA A 79 -10.20 6.45 23.59
N ARG A 80 -10.05 5.75 22.46
CA ARG A 80 -10.97 5.88 21.31
C ARG A 80 -12.37 5.36 21.63
N GLY A 81 -12.50 4.21 22.29
CA GLY A 81 -13.82 3.67 22.66
C GLY A 81 -14.57 4.57 23.64
N ARG A 82 -13.85 5.29 24.50
CA ARG A 82 -14.40 6.20 25.49
C ARG A 82 -14.77 7.59 24.95
N ALA A 83 -14.35 7.93 23.73
CA ALA A 83 -14.70 9.17 23.04
C ALA A 83 -15.90 9.01 22.08
N VAL A 84 -16.45 7.80 21.96
CA VAL A 84 -17.61 7.45 21.12
C VAL A 84 -18.85 7.18 21.99
N HIS A 85 -18.78 7.46 23.29
CA HIS A 85 -19.89 7.56 24.24
C HIS A 85 -19.84 8.94 24.89
#